data_AF-A0A1J3C860-F1
#
_entry.id   AF-A0A1J3C860-F1
#
_cell.length_a   1.000
_cell.length_b   1.000
_cell.length_c   1.000
_cell.angle_alpha   90.00
_cell.angle_beta   90.00
_cell.angle_gamma   90.00
#
_symmetry.space_group_name_H-M   'P 1'
#
loop_
_entity.id
_entity.type
_entity.pdbx_description
1 polymer ?
#
loop_
_entity_poly.entity_id
_entity_poly.type
_entity_poly.pdbx_seq_one_letter_code
_entity_poly.pdbx_strand_id
1 'polypeptide(L)'
;NKVVGLDCNPVQPELLLSCGNDHFARIWDMRKLQRGASLNDLAHKRVVNSAYFSPSSGTKIMTTCQDNRIRIWDSIFGNLDSPSREIVH
;
A
#
# COMPACT_ATOMS: atom_id res chain seq x y z
N ASN A 1 11.09 12.67 1.50
CA ASN A 1 11.00 11.23 1.22
C ASN A 1 10.63 11.02 -0.24
N LYS A 2 11.32 10.11 -0.93
CA LYS A 2 11.05 9.81 -2.35
C LYS A 2 9.88 8.84 -2.46
N VAL A 3 8.87 9.20 -3.25
CA VAL A 3 7.82 8.27 -3.72
C VAL A 3 8.38 7.54 -4.93
N VAL A 4 8.23 6.21 -4.96
CA VAL A 4 8.81 5.35 -6.02
C VAL A 4 7.75 4.65 -6.86
N GLY A 5 6.52 4.54 -6.36
CA GLY A 5 5.42 3.90 -7.08
C GLY A 5 4.06 4.46 -6.70
N LEU A 6 3.15 4.42 -7.66
CA LEU A 6 1.73 4.76 -7.55
C LEU A 6 0.91 3.69 -8.26
N ASP A 7 -0.26 3.36 -7.72
CA ASP A 7 -1.22 2.46 -8.34
C ASP A 7 -2.65 2.90 -8.05
N CYS A 8 -3.53 2.80 -9.03
CA CYS A 8 -4.94 3.16 -8.90
C CYS A 8 -5.75 1.90 -8.62
N ASN A 9 -6.71 1.99 -7.69
CA ASN A 9 -7.60 0.87 -7.43
C ASN A 9 -8.47 0.59 -8.68
N PRO A 10 -8.49 -0.65 -9.19
CA PRO A 10 -9.16 -0.97 -10.45
C PRO A 10 -10.70 -1.01 -10.33
N VAL A 11 -11.25 -1.07 -9.11
CA VAL A 11 -12.70 -1.17 -8.86
C VAL A 11 -13.25 0.13 -8.23
N GLN A 12 -12.46 0.78 -7.37
CA GLN A 12 -12.83 2.01 -6.68
C GLN A 12 -11.91 3.15 -7.12
N PRO A 13 -12.22 3.87 -8.23
CA PRO A 13 -11.27 4.77 -8.88
C PRO A 13 -10.82 5.93 -7.98
N GLU A 14 -11.57 6.29 -6.94
CA GLU A 14 -11.15 7.26 -5.93
C GLU A 14 -10.00 6.80 -5.02
N LEU A 15 -9.67 5.51 -4.99
CA LEU A 15 -8.60 5.00 -4.14
C LEU A 15 -7.27 4.94 -4.89
N LEU A 16 -6.27 5.59 -4.31
CA LEU A 16 -4.89 5.61 -4.80
C LEU A 16 -3.97 4.93 -3.77
N LEU A 17 -2.98 4.20 -4.26
CA LEU A 17 -1.92 3.60 -3.46
C LEU A 17 -0.59 4.25 -3.83
N SER A 18 0.21 4.60 -2.83
CA SER A 18 1.58 5.11 -3.02
C SER A 18 2.56 4.33 -2.18
N CYS A 19 3.82 4.26 -2.59
CA CYS A 19 4.91 3.70 -1.79
C CYS A 19 6.23 4.46 -1.96
N GLY A 20 7.12 4.35 -0.97
CA GLY A 20 8.36 5.11 -0.99
C GLY A 20 9.41 4.76 0.06
N ASN A 21 10.40 5.65 0.15
CA ASN A 21 11.56 5.50 1.01
C ASN A 21 11.31 5.81 2.49
N ASP A 22 10.10 6.24 2.84
CA ASP A 22 9.74 6.52 4.23
C ASP A 22 9.23 5.29 4.99
N HIS A 23 9.34 4.12 4.37
CA HIS A 23 8.95 2.83 4.94
C HIS A 23 7.43 2.64 5.05
N PHE A 24 6.66 3.40 4.28
CA PHE A 24 5.21 3.21 4.21
C PHE A 24 4.74 2.97 2.78
N ALA A 25 3.75 2.10 2.64
CA ALA A 25 2.76 2.24 1.59
C ALA A 25 1.54 2.98 2.17
N ARG A 26 0.82 3.75 1.36
CA ARG A 26 -0.32 4.56 1.82
C ARG A 26 -1.49 4.48 0.87
N ILE A 27 -2.68 4.37 1.43
CA ILE A 27 -3.95 4.45 0.70
C ILE A 27 -4.51 5.86 0.86
N TRP A 28 -5.03 6.42 -0.23
CA TRP A 28 -5.56 7.78 -0.28
C TRP A 28 -6.95 7.79 -0.94
N ASP A 29 -7.82 8.69 -0.49
CA ASP A 29 -9.00 9.12 -1.25
C ASP A 29 -8.59 10.30 -2.13
N MET A 30 -8.64 10.13 -3.45
CA MET A 30 -8.28 11.17 -4.42
C MET A 30 -9.14 12.43 -4.30
N ARG A 31 -10.36 12.31 -3.76
CA ARG A 31 -11.28 13.44 -3.55
C ARG A 31 -10.83 14.32 -2.37
N LYS A 32 -9.92 13.82 -1.53
CA LYS A 32 -9.46 14.45 -0.28
C LYS A 32 -7.93 14.50 -0.17
N LEU A 33 -7.23 14.50 -1.30
CA LEU A 33 -5.77 14.54 -1.36
C LEU A 33 -5.21 15.81 -0.70
N GLN A 34 -4.67 15.65 0.51
CA GLN A 34 -3.96 16.68 1.23
C GLN A 34 -2.87 16.05 2.10
N ARG A 35 -1.89 16.86 2.50
CA ARG A 35 -0.77 16.38 3.32
C ARG A 35 -1.29 15.79 4.64
N GLY A 36 -0.89 14.56 4.94
CA GLY A 36 -1.24 13.86 6.18
C GLY A 36 -2.66 13.27 6.22
N ALA A 37 -3.40 13.30 5.11
CA ALA A 37 -4.73 12.71 5.01
C ALA A 37 -4.73 11.36 4.27
N SER A 38 -3.73 10.51 4.52
CA SER A 38 -3.84 9.12 4.12
C SER A 38 -5.00 8.46 4.87
N LEU A 39 -5.72 7.59 4.18
CA LEU A 39 -6.75 6.76 4.80
C LEU A 39 -6.10 5.70 5.70
N ASN A 40 -4.98 5.14 5.24
CA ASN A 40 -4.22 4.12 5.94
C ASN A 40 -2.73 4.22 5.63
N ASP A 41 -1.91 3.92 6.64
CA ASP A 41 -0.46 3.84 6.56
C ASP A 41 -0.02 2.39 6.81
N LEU A 42 0.51 1.74 5.76
CA LEU A 42 0.96 0.36 5.78
C LEU A 42 2.45 0.36 6.10
N ALA A 43 2.80 0.05 7.35
CA ALA A 43 4.16 0.17 7.86
C ALA A 43 5.07 -0.99 7.38
N HIS A 44 6.33 -0.65 7.09
CA HIS A 44 7.39 -1.58 6.73
C HIS A 44 8.66 -1.32 7.52
N LYS A 45 9.58 -2.30 7.56
CA LYS A 45 10.87 -2.17 8.26
C LYS A 45 11.93 -1.40 7.45
N ARG A 46 11.77 -1.35 6.13
CA ARG A 46 12.68 -0.71 5.17
C ARG A 46 11.88 -0.08 4.03
N VAL A 47 12.58 0.50 3.06
CA VAL A 47 12.01 1.09 1.85
C VAL A 47 11.04 0.13 1.17
N VAL A 48 9.89 0.65 0.77
CA VAL A 48 8.89 -0.06 -0.03
C VAL A 48 9.18 0.22 -1.50
N ASN A 49 9.57 -0.80 -2.25
CA ASN A 49 9.99 -0.63 -3.65
C ASN A 49 8.80 -0.63 -4.61
N SER A 50 7.73 -1.35 -4.28
CA SER A 50 6.50 -1.40 -5.07
C SER A 50 5.29 -1.76 -4.21
N ALA A 51 4.12 -1.30 -4.64
CA ALA A 51 2.84 -1.55 -3.99
C ALA A 51 1.74 -1.56 -5.07
N TYR A 52 0.88 -2.58 -5.05
CA TYR A 52 -0.18 -2.78 -6.05
C TYR A 52 -1.48 -3.22 -5.41
N PHE A 53 -2.60 -2.73 -5.92
CA PHE A 53 -3.90 -3.32 -5.68
C PHE A 53 -4.04 -4.65 -6.43
N SER A 54 -4.87 -5.55 -5.90
CA SER A 54 -5.28 -6.72 -6.66
C SER A 54 -6.08 -6.30 -7.89
N PRO A 55 -5.68 -6.71 -9.11
CA PRO A 55 -6.35 -6.31 -10.34
C PRO A 55 -7.78 -6.83 -10.46
N SER A 56 -8.11 -7.94 -9.78
CA SER A 56 -9.42 -8.60 -9.90
C SER A 56 -10.47 -8.02 -8.95
N SER A 57 -10.09 -7.71 -7.71
CA SER A 57 -11.04 -7.24 -6.69
C SER A 57 -10.80 -5.80 -6.23
N GLY A 58 -9.60 -5.26 -6.40
CA GLY A 58 -9.18 -3.99 -5.78
C GLY A 58 -9.16 -4.03 -4.24
N THR A 59 -9.47 -5.16 -3.61
CA THR A 59 -9.62 -5.24 -2.15
C THR A 59 -8.35 -5.67 -1.43
N LYS A 60 -7.39 -6.25 -2.15
CA LYS A 60 -6.10 -6.68 -1.59
C LYS A 60 -4.98 -5.78 -2.05
N ILE A 61 -3.94 -5.70 -1.26
CA ILE A 61 -2.69 -5.03 -1.63
C ILE A 61 -1.53 -6.01 -1.52
N MET A 62 -0.58 -5.92 -2.45
CA MET A 62 0.71 -6.58 -2.37
C MET A 62 1.82 -5.54 -2.39
N THR A 63 2.81 -5.73 -1.54
CA THR A 63 3.94 -4.79 -1.40
C THR A 63 5.27 -5.55 -1.39
N THR A 64 6.31 -4.96 -1.97
CA THR A 64 7.69 -5.46 -1.88
C THR A 64 8.55 -4.49 -1.08
N CYS A 65 9.42 -5.02 -0.23
CA CYS A 65 10.24 -4.22 0.66
C CYS A 65 11.70 -4.69 0.63
N GLN A 66 12.62 -3.75 0.87
CA GLN A 66 14.07 -4.03 0.99
C GLN A 66 14.44 -4.88 2.23
N ASP A 67 13.47 -5.28 3.05
CA ASP A 67 13.67 -6.23 4.14
C ASP A 67 13.53 -7.70 3.70
N ASN A 68 13.62 -7.95 2.39
CA ASN A 68 13.48 -9.25 1.75
C ASN A 68 12.11 -9.91 1.99
N ARG A 69 11.05 -9.09 2.15
CA ARG A 69 9.69 -9.61 2.35
C ARG A 69 8.70 -9.04 1.36
N ILE A 70 7.83 -9.91 0.89
CA ILE A 70 6.58 -9.58 0.24
C ILE A 70 5.49 -9.61 1.31
N ARG A 71 4.65 -8.58 1.33
CA ARG A 71 3.52 -8.46 2.26
C ARG A 71 2.21 -8.43 1.51
N ILE A 72 1.25 -9.22 2.00
CA ILE A 72 -0.11 -9.30 1.50
C ILE A 72 -1.04 -8.69 2.54
N TRP A 73 -1.93 -7.83 2.08
CA TRP A 73 -2.97 -7.17 2.87
C TRP A 73 -4.32 -7.60 2.28
N ASP A 74 -5.03 -8.50 2.95
CA ASP A 74 -6.18 -9.20 2.37
C ASP A 74 -7.47 -8.36 2.25
N SER A 75 -7.56 -7.22 2.95
CA SER A 75 -8.71 -6.32 2.84
C SER A 75 -8.33 -4.89 3.21
N ILE A 76 -8.51 -3.97 2.26
CA ILE A 76 -8.31 -2.53 2.49
C ILE A 76 -9.39 -1.87 3.37
N PHE A 77 -10.46 -2.60 3.68
CA PHE A 77 -11.54 -2.18 4.58
C PHE A 77 -11.46 -2.88 5.95
N GLY A 78 -10.46 -3.73 6.15
CA GLY A 78 -10.23 -4.46 7.39
C GLY A 78 -9.16 -3.80 8.26
N ASN A 79 -8.60 -4.58 9.19
CA ASN A 79 -7.44 -4.16 9.95
C ASN A 79 -6.19 -4.19 9.04
N LEU A 80 -5.50 -3.05 8.95
CA LEU A 80 -4.26 -2.83 8.18
C LEU A 80 -3.05 -2.49 9.06
N ASP A 81 -3.09 -2.76 10.37
CA ASP A 81 -1.98 -2.55 11.30
C ASP A 81 -0.80 -3.51 11.01
N SER A 82 -1.12 -4.67 10.45
CA SER A 82 -0.14 -5.70 10.09
C SER A 82 -0.57 -6.47 8.84
N PRO A 83 0.38 -6.95 8.03
CA PRO A 83 0.06 -7.76 6.86
C PRO A 83 -0.58 -9.08 7.30
N SER A 84 -1.57 -9.56 6.55
CA SER A 84 -2.19 -10.86 6.80
C SER A 84 -1.26 -12.02 6.47
N ARG A 85 -0.28 -11.77 5.60
CA ARG A 85 0.74 -12.75 5.22
C ARG A 85 2.05 -12.07 4.83
N GLU A 86 3.15 -12.71 5.21
CA GLU A 86 4.49 -12.37 4.74
C GLU A 86 5.12 -13.55 4.02
N ILE A 87 5.80 -13.28 2.91
CA ILE A 87 6.62 -14.25 2.19
C ILE A 87 8.05 -13.71 2.21
N VAL A 88 8.99 -14.54 2.64
CA VAL A 88 10.42 -14.22 2.63
C VAL A 88 10.99 -14.58 1.26
N HIS A 89 11.76 -13.68 0.67
CA HIS A 89 12.59 -13.94 -0.50
C HIS A 89 14.05 -14.11 -0.08
#